data_AF-A0A2T2WQ72-F1
#
_entry.id   AF-A0A2T2WQ72-F1
#
_cell.length_a   1.000
_cell.length_b   1.000
_cell.length_c   1.000
_cell.angle_alpha   90.00
_cell.angle_beta   90.00
_cell.angle_gamma   90.00
#
_symmetry.space_group_name_H-M   'P 1'
#
loop_
_entity.id
_entity.type
_entity.pdbx_description
1 polymer ?
#
loop_
_entity_poly.entity_id
_entity_poly.type
_entity_poly.pdbx_seq_one_letter_code
_entity_poly.pdbx_strand_id
1 'polypeptide(L)'
;MHSSVILSAGLLGLSVMTFLSSYRPVFLPWASMASVLIPQHTVALAFLFMIWGLDTFVMSRERRHYAEMNEQETELFLQRLGRMLKARGSLAFALDDVVRSDVRIRLHSDPQRVLDELAEKWPTDAMKVVADSARLANRFGGALDNIIEHVIKHIALSRRWRFQRRLDEMALESTVLILAVAPYAILLLFAFALPEFYKVLTATALGHLVLGFISLSSFVVLQIFAAHIRSEGSL
;
A
#
# COMPACT_ATOMS: atom_id res chain seq x y z
N MET A 1 -12.27 -38.18 5.74
CA MET A 1 -10.84 -38.09 5.41
C MET A 1 -10.56 -37.34 4.10
N HIS A 2 -11.43 -37.37 3.09
CA HIS A 2 -11.16 -36.65 1.83
C HIS A 2 -11.32 -35.11 1.91
N SER A 3 -12.20 -34.57 2.77
CA SER A 3 -12.41 -33.12 2.90
C SER A 3 -11.21 -32.39 3.51
N SER A 4 -10.57 -32.97 4.54
CA SER A 4 -9.39 -32.38 5.20
C SER A 4 -8.17 -32.30 4.27
N VAL A 5 -8.01 -33.28 3.38
CA VAL A 5 -6.92 -33.32 2.39
C VAL A 5 -7.14 -32.28 1.28
N ILE A 6 -8.38 -32.12 0.81
CA ILE A 6 -8.73 -31.11 -0.19
C ILE A 6 -8.57 -29.69 0.38
N LEU A 7 -8.94 -29.48 1.65
CA LEU A 7 -8.84 -28.18 2.30
C LEU A 7 -7.38 -27.81 2.62
N SER A 8 -6.57 -28.76 3.10
CA SER A 8 -5.13 -28.53 3.28
C SER A 8 -4.41 -28.30 1.95
N ALA A 9 -4.78 -29.00 0.87
CA ALA A 9 -4.28 -28.73 -0.48
C ALA A 9 -4.73 -27.36 -1.01
N GLY A 10 -5.97 -26.93 -0.72
CA GLY A 10 -6.47 -25.60 -1.07
C GLY A 10 -5.78 -24.48 -0.30
N LEU A 11 -5.48 -24.69 0.99
CA LEU A 11 -4.73 -23.75 1.82
C LEU A 11 -3.27 -23.61 1.39
N LEU A 12 -2.63 -24.73 1.02
CA LEU A 12 -1.31 -24.74 0.38
C LEU A 12 -1.35 -24.05 -0.99
N GLY A 13 -2.39 -24.29 -1.79
CA GLY A 13 -2.59 -23.62 -3.06
C GLY A 13 -2.72 -22.10 -2.91
N LEU A 14 -3.48 -21.63 -1.91
CA LEU A 14 -3.61 -20.21 -1.56
C LEU A 14 -2.29 -19.62 -1.03
N SER A 15 -1.54 -20.35 -0.20
CA SER A 15 -0.23 -19.87 0.28
C SER A 15 0.80 -19.79 -0.84
N VAL A 16 0.78 -20.73 -1.79
CA VAL A 16 1.68 -20.75 -2.95
C VAL A 16 1.30 -19.69 -3.98
N MET A 17 -0.01 -19.52 -4.27
CA MET A 17 -0.50 -18.45 -5.15
C MET A 17 -0.16 -17.06 -4.60
N THR A 18 -0.31 -16.88 -3.29
CA THR A 18 0.10 -15.62 -2.66
C THR A 18 1.60 -15.43 -2.65
N PHE A 19 2.41 -16.48 -2.43
CA PHE A 19 3.87 -16.41 -2.53
C PHE A 19 4.37 -16.06 -3.96
N LEU A 20 3.68 -16.53 -5.00
CA LEU A 20 4.01 -16.28 -6.40
C LEU A 20 3.51 -14.92 -6.92
N SER A 21 2.52 -14.32 -6.26
CA SER A 21 2.04 -12.99 -6.62
C SER A 21 3.00 -11.91 -6.12
N SER A 22 3.06 -10.75 -6.78
CA SER A 22 3.77 -9.54 -6.28
C SER A 22 3.17 -8.97 -4.99
N TYR A 23 2.21 -9.69 -4.40
CA TYR A 23 1.51 -9.45 -3.15
C TYR A 23 2.11 -10.41 -2.12
N ARG A 24 2.93 -9.89 -1.18
CA ARG A 24 3.50 -10.69 -0.09
C ARG A 24 2.58 -10.58 1.11
N PRO A 25 1.66 -11.53 1.32
CA PRO A 25 0.78 -11.46 2.48
C PRO A 25 1.60 -11.56 3.77
N VAL A 26 1.33 -10.70 4.73
CA VAL A 26 1.99 -10.74 6.05
C VAL A 26 1.23 -11.67 6.98
N PHE A 27 -0.10 -11.67 6.92
CA PHE A 27 -0.95 -12.38 7.88
C PHE A 27 -1.51 -13.70 7.35
N LEU A 28 -1.70 -13.83 6.03
CA LEU A 28 -2.33 -15.00 5.41
C LEU A 28 -1.60 -16.33 5.65
N PRO A 29 -0.25 -16.41 5.63
CA PRO A 29 0.48 -17.66 5.92
C PRO A 29 0.30 -18.11 7.37
N TRP A 30 0.28 -17.19 8.33
CA TRP A 30 0.07 -17.51 9.74
C TRP A 30 -1.38 -17.93 9.99
N ALA A 31 -2.32 -17.27 9.33
CA ALA A 31 -3.73 -17.61 9.38
C ALA A 31 -4.02 -19.01 8.83
N SER A 32 -3.39 -19.38 7.70
CA SER A 32 -3.56 -20.71 7.10
C SER A 32 -3.03 -21.79 8.02
N MET A 33 -1.89 -21.58 8.67
CA MET A 33 -1.35 -22.50 9.68
C MET A 33 -2.27 -22.61 10.90
N ALA A 34 -2.78 -21.50 11.42
CA ALA A 34 -3.71 -21.50 12.55
C ALA A 34 -5.06 -22.16 12.21
N SER A 35 -5.51 -22.04 10.96
CA SER A 35 -6.78 -22.61 10.50
C SER A 35 -6.81 -24.14 10.53
N VAL A 36 -5.64 -24.81 10.50
CA VAL A 36 -5.51 -26.27 10.62
C VAL A 36 -5.90 -26.77 12.01
N LEU A 37 -5.80 -25.90 13.03
CA LEU A 37 -6.18 -26.22 14.41
C LEU A 37 -7.69 -26.09 14.66
N ILE A 38 -8.44 -25.52 13.72
CA ILE A 38 -9.89 -25.31 13.84
C ILE A 38 -10.60 -26.54 13.24
N PRO A 39 -11.32 -27.34 14.04
CA PRO A 39 -11.93 -28.59 13.57
C PRO A 39 -13.08 -28.36 12.57
N GLN A 40 -13.68 -27.17 12.56
CA GLN A 40 -14.75 -26.80 11.66
C GLN A 40 -14.20 -25.98 10.48
N HIS A 41 -14.15 -26.64 9.32
CA HIS A 41 -13.63 -26.11 8.06
C HIS A 41 -14.22 -24.76 7.62
N THR A 42 -15.48 -24.52 7.96
CA THR A 42 -16.24 -23.31 7.63
C THR A 42 -15.85 -22.11 8.47
N VAL A 43 -15.61 -22.32 9.76
CA VAL A 43 -15.06 -21.30 10.66
C VAL A 43 -13.64 -20.95 10.22
N ALA A 44 -12.82 -21.97 9.92
CA ALA A 44 -11.48 -21.80 9.36
C ALA A 44 -11.49 -20.93 8.08
N LEU A 45 -12.34 -21.25 7.10
CA LEU A 45 -12.47 -20.47 5.87
C LEU A 45 -12.94 -19.03 6.12
N ALA A 46 -13.90 -18.83 7.03
CA ALA A 46 -14.39 -17.49 7.37
C ALA A 46 -13.28 -16.61 7.95
N PHE A 47 -12.47 -17.15 8.86
CA PHE A 47 -11.30 -16.45 9.41
C PHE A 47 -10.24 -16.15 8.34
N LEU A 48 -10.01 -17.06 7.40
CA LEU A 48 -9.05 -16.86 6.33
C LEU A 48 -9.46 -15.75 5.37
N PHE A 49 -10.74 -15.68 5.00
CA PHE A 49 -11.26 -14.58 4.18
C PHE A 49 -11.12 -13.23 4.89
N MET A 50 -11.43 -13.18 6.19
CA MET A 50 -11.22 -11.97 6.99
C MET A 50 -9.76 -11.54 6.95
N ILE A 51 -8.84 -12.45 7.27
CA ILE A 51 -7.42 -12.14 7.38
C ILE A 51 -6.86 -11.74 6.01
N TRP A 52 -7.29 -12.40 4.94
CA TRP A 52 -6.91 -12.01 3.59
C TRP A 52 -7.38 -10.60 3.24
N GLY A 53 -8.65 -10.27 3.53
CA GLY A 53 -9.17 -8.92 3.34
C GLY A 53 -8.35 -7.87 4.11
N LEU A 54 -8.06 -8.15 5.38
CA LEU A 54 -7.31 -7.24 6.25
C LEU A 54 -5.88 -7.05 5.76
N ASP A 55 -5.21 -8.13 5.36
CA ASP A 55 -3.86 -8.09 4.79
C ASP A 55 -3.82 -7.28 3.50
N THR A 56 -4.84 -7.40 2.63
CA THR A 56 -4.90 -6.58 1.39
C THR A 56 -5.07 -5.11 1.68
N PHE A 57 -5.89 -4.80 2.69
CA PHE A 57 -6.12 -3.45 3.15
C PHE A 57 -4.86 -2.83 3.77
N VAL A 58 -4.20 -3.53 4.71
CA VAL A 58 -2.96 -3.06 5.35
C VAL A 58 -1.87 -2.82 4.30
N MET A 59 -1.66 -3.76 3.38
CA MET A 59 -0.63 -3.60 2.35
C MET A 59 -0.94 -2.43 1.40
N SER A 60 -2.22 -2.17 1.10
CA SER A 60 -2.61 -1.00 0.31
C SER A 60 -2.29 0.32 1.02
N ARG A 61 -2.50 0.37 2.34
CA ARG A 61 -2.17 1.51 3.19
C ARG A 61 -0.67 1.72 3.31
N GLU A 62 0.11 0.65 3.49
CA GLU A 62 1.58 0.73 3.49
C GLU A 62 2.12 1.26 2.17
N ARG A 63 1.64 0.74 1.03
CA ARG A 63 2.06 1.24 -0.30
C ARG A 63 1.76 2.73 -0.46
N ARG A 64 0.58 3.19 -0.04
CA ARG A 64 0.23 4.62 -0.01
C ARG A 64 1.22 5.40 0.85
N HIS A 65 1.52 4.92 2.06
CA HIS A 65 2.48 5.56 2.96
C HIS A 65 3.88 5.67 2.33
N TYR A 66 4.39 4.60 1.72
CA TYR A 66 5.67 4.62 1.00
C TYR A 66 5.67 5.60 -0.17
N ALA A 67 4.59 5.67 -0.95
CA ALA A 67 4.47 6.64 -2.05
C ALA A 67 4.51 8.09 -1.53
N GLU A 68 3.84 8.37 -0.42
CA GLU A 68 3.84 9.69 0.22
C GLU A 68 5.21 10.06 0.78
N MET A 69 5.91 9.11 1.40
CA MET A 69 7.29 9.31 1.87
C MET A 69 8.23 9.62 0.69
N ASN A 70 8.13 8.85 -0.39
CA ASN A 70 8.94 9.08 -1.60
C ASN A 70 8.68 10.47 -2.19
N GLU A 71 7.43 10.95 -2.16
CA GLU A 71 7.10 12.29 -2.63
C GLU A 71 7.62 13.40 -1.71
N GLN A 72 7.59 13.20 -0.40
CA GLN A 72 8.22 14.13 0.56
C GLN A 72 9.73 14.18 0.37
N GLU A 73 10.39 13.04 0.22
CA GLU A 73 11.83 12.98 -0.08
C GLU A 73 12.15 13.65 -1.42
N THR A 74 11.34 13.41 -2.46
CA THR A 74 11.48 14.07 -3.77
C THR A 74 11.35 15.57 -3.63
N GLU A 75 10.34 16.08 -2.93
CA GLU A 75 10.14 17.52 -2.75
C GLU A 75 11.34 18.16 -2.04
N LEU A 76 11.81 17.57 -0.94
CA LEU A 76 12.96 18.08 -0.20
C LEU A 76 14.23 18.09 -1.06
N PHE A 77 14.44 17.03 -1.85
CA PHE A 77 15.53 16.96 -2.80
C PHE A 77 15.42 18.07 -3.85
N LEU A 78 14.26 18.23 -4.50
CA LEU A 78 14.04 19.24 -5.52
C LEU A 78 14.18 20.67 -4.96
N GLN A 79 13.73 20.93 -3.73
CA GLN A 79 13.94 22.21 -3.06
C GLN A 79 15.42 22.51 -2.78
N ARG A 80 16.23 21.49 -2.44
CA ARG A 80 17.69 21.65 -2.29
C ARG A 80 18.35 21.86 -3.64
N LEU A 81 18.01 21.05 -4.63
CA LEU A 81 18.52 21.15 -5.99
C LEU A 81 18.22 22.51 -6.61
N GLY A 82 16.98 23.00 -6.51
CA GLY A 82 16.58 24.31 -7.02
C GLY A 82 17.36 25.46 -6.38
N ARG A 83 17.62 25.40 -5.05
CA ARG A 83 18.46 26.39 -4.36
C ARG A 83 19.91 26.36 -4.84
N MET A 84 20.49 25.16 -4.96
CA MET A 84 21.87 25.01 -5.43
C MET A 84 22.02 25.38 -6.91
N LEU A 85 21.03 25.10 -7.73
CA LEU A 85 21.01 25.48 -9.13
C LEU A 85 21.00 27.01 -9.29
N LYS A 86 20.18 27.72 -8.50
CA LYS A 86 20.19 29.19 -8.45
C LYS A 86 21.53 29.76 -7.95
N ALA A 87 22.22 29.08 -7.03
CA ALA A 87 23.50 29.54 -6.49
C ALA A 87 24.70 29.25 -7.40
N ARG A 88 24.72 28.10 -8.08
CA ARG A 88 25.87 27.63 -8.88
C ARG A 88 25.71 27.88 -10.38
N GLY A 89 24.50 28.08 -10.87
CA GLY A 89 24.19 28.30 -12.29
C GLY A 89 24.35 27.06 -13.19
N SER A 90 24.77 25.93 -12.65
CA SER A 90 25.00 24.69 -13.41
C SER A 90 24.48 23.48 -12.66
N LEU A 91 23.75 22.62 -13.38
CA LEU A 91 23.13 21.41 -12.85
C LEU A 91 24.15 20.41 -12.31
N ALA A 92 25.30 20.27 -12.98
CA ALA A 92 26.34 19.34 -12.55
C ALA A 92 26.91 19.72 -11.17
N PHE A 93 27.22 21.00 -10.96
CA PHE A 93 27.71 21.50 -9.67
C PHE A 93 26.63 21.46 -8.59
N ALA A 94 25.38 21.80 -8.95
CA ALA A 94 24.27 21.73 -8.01
C ALA A 94 24.00 20.29 -7.54
N LEU A 95 24.10 19.31 -8.44
CA LEU A 95 23.97 17.89 -8.10
C LEU A 95 25.15 17.40 -7.26
N ASP A 96 26.39 17.77 -7.59
CA ASP A 96 27.56 17.39 -6.78
C ASP A 96 27.41 17.89 -5.32
N ASP A 97 26.98 19.13 -5.12
CA ASP A 97 26.74 19.68 -3.78
C ASP A 97 25.59 18.96 -3.04
N VAL A 98 24.48 18.67 -3.72
CA VAL A 98 23.33 17.98 -3.11
C VAL A 98 23.67 16.52 -2.79
N VAL A 99 24.37 15.81 -3.68
CA VAL A 99 24.76 14.41 -3.51
C VAL A 99 25.77 14.25 -2.37
N ARG A 100 26.72 15.17 -2.22
CA ARG A 100 27.64 15.17 -1.06
C ARG A 100 26.91 15.27 0.28
N SER A 101 25.73 15.89 0.29
CA SER A 101 24.88 15.98 1.49
C SER A 101 24.00 14.74 1.74
N ASP A 102 23.84 13.85 0.76
CA ASP A 102 23.03 12.63 0.87
C ASP A 102 23.81 11.40 0.36
N VAL A 103 24.41 10.67 1.32
CA VAL A 103 25.21 9.46 1.08
C VAL A 103 24.45 8.37 0.31
N ARG A 104 23.12 8.45 0.25
CA ARG A 104 22.29 7.46 -0.44
C ARG A 104 22.25 7.68 -1.96
N ILE A 105 22.86 8.74 -2.49
CA ILE A 105 22.89 9.05 -3.92
C ILE A 105 24.28 8.73 -4.47
N ARG A 106 24.34 7.99 -5.57
CA ARG A 106 25.60 7.69 -6.26
C ARG A 106 25.93 8.83 -7.21
N LEU A 107 27.13 9.39 -7.07
CA LEU A 107 27.61 10.42 -7.97
C LEU A 107 28.05 9.78 -9.28
N HIS A 108 27.61 10.37 -10.40
CA HIS A 108 28.09 10.03 -11.74
C HIS A 108 28.68 11.26 -12.41
N SER A 109 29.58 11.04 -13.37
CA SER A 109 30.12 12.12 -14.20
C SER A 109 29.05 12.79 -15.06
N ASP A 110 28.00 12.04 -15.41
CA ASP A 110 26.86 12.55 -16.16
C ASP A 110 25.70 12.92 -15.21
N PRO A 111 25.35 14.22 -15.09
CA PRO A 111 24.25 14.67 -14.24
C PRO A 111 22.89 14.10 -14.66
N GLN A 112 22.70 13.73 -15.94
CA GLN A 112 21.45 13.12 -16.41
C GLN A 112 21.28 11.73 -15.81
N ARG A 113 22.35 10.93 -15.81
CA ARG A 113 22.36 9.60 -15.21
C ARG A 113 22.04 9.64 -13.71
N VAL A 114 22.52 10.66 -12.99
CA VAL A 114 22.17 10.85 -11.58
C VAL A 114 20.66 11.06 -11.43
N LEU A 115 20.06 11.95 -12.24
CA LEU A 115 18.62 12.20 -12.18
C LEU A 115 17.78 10.99 -12.58
N ASP A 116 18.23 10.20 -13.55
CA ASP A 116 17.56 8.97 -13.97
C ASP A 116 17.58 7.91 -12.85
N GLU A 117 18.73 7.67 -12.23
CA GLU A 117 18.82 6.75 -11.08
C GLU A 117 17.99 7.25 -9.88
N LEU A 118 17.89 8.56 -9.69
CA LEU A 118 17.03 9.15 -8.68
C LEU A 118 15.54 8.99 -9.02
N ALA A 119 15.15 9.04 -10.30
CA ALA A 119 13.79 8.78 -10.75
C ALA A 119 13.39 7.30 -10.59
N GLU A 120 14.35 6.38 -10.72
CA GLU A 120 14.13 4.96 -10.42
C GLU A 120 13.97 4.72 -8.90
N LYS A 121 14.81 5.38 -8.10
CA LYS A 121 14.81 5.24 -6.64
C LYS A 121 13.60 5.90 -5.98
N TRP A 122 13.22 7.08 -6.47
CA TRP A 122 12.02 7.80 -6.06
C TRP A 122 11.06 7.85 -7.25
N PRO A 123 10.22 6.81 -7.44
CA PRO A 123 9.35 6.66 -8.60
C PRO A 123 8.14 7.61 -8.52
N THR A 124 8.40 8.90 -8.43
CA THR A 124 7.41 9.97 -8.39
C THR A 124 7.36 10.67 -9.74
N ASP A 125 6.18 11.08 -10.17
CA ASP A 125 6.03 11.74 -11.47
C ASP A 125 6.75 13.09 -11.50
N ALA A 126 6.83 13.77 -10.35
CA ALA A 126 7.64 14.97 -10.18
C ALA A 126 9.12 14.74 -10.53
N MET A 127 9.73 13.66 -10.01
CA MET A 127 11.13 13.36 -10.30
C MET A 127 11.33 13.00 -11.78
N LYS A 128 10.43 12.20 -12.36
CA LYS A 128 10.46 11.86 -13.79
C LYS A 128 10.38 13.10 -14.67
N VAL A 129 9.43 13.99 -14.40
CA VAL A 129 9.27 15.26 -15.14
C VAL A 129 10.54 16.10 -15.06
N VAL A 130 11.19 16.19 -13.89
CA VAL A 130 12.45 16.93 -13.75
C VAL A 130 13.59 16.25 -14.49
N ALA A 131 13.72 14.93 -14.41
CA ALA A 131 14.73 14.17 -15.15
C ALA A 131 14.58 14.33 -16.67
N ASP A 132 13.37 14.17 -17.19
CA ASP A 132 13.05 14.35 -18.61
C ASP A 132 13.28 15.81 -19.06
N SER A 133 12.88 16.77 -18.23
CA SER A 133 13.11 18.19 -18.49
C SER A 133 14.60 18.55 -18.49
N ALA A 134 15.41 17.94 -17.62
CA ALA A 134 16.86 18.12 -17.61
C ALA A 134 17.50 17.55 -18.89
N ARG A 135 17.01 16.41 -19.39
CA ARG A 135 17.44 15.86 -20.68
C ARG A 135 17.15 16.82 -21.83
N LEU A 136 15.96 17.41 -21.86
CA LEU A 136 15.56 18.39 -22.87
C LEU A 136 16.36 19.70 -22.76
N ALA A 137 16.52 20.25 -21.55
CA ALA A 137 17.27 21.48 -21.31
C ALA A 137 18.75 21.35 -21.72
N ASN A 138 19.37 20.18 -21.53
CA ASN A 138 20.74 19.94 -21.98
C ASN A 138 20.85 19.86 -23.51
N ARG A 139 19.82 19.33 -24.19
CA ARG A 139 19.81 19.18 -25.66
C ARG A 139 19.48 20.47 -26.41
N PHE A 140 18.51 21.23 -25.92
CA PHE A 140 17.95 22.38 -26.62
C PHE A 140 18.28 23.72 -25.97
N GLY A 141 18.97 23.71 -24.82
CA GLY A 141 19.07 24.87 -23.95
C GLY A 141 17.76 25.09 -23.16
N GLY A 142 17.87 25.67 -21.99
CA GLY A 142 16.71 25.95 -21.14
C GLY A 142 17.07 26.09 -19.68
N ALA A 143 16.20 26.80 -18.94
CA ALA A 143 16.38 27.05 -17.53
C ALA A 143 15.56 26.02 -16.73
N LEU A 144 16.24 25.03 -16.14
CA LEU A 144 15.61 23.94 -15.38
C LEU A 144 15.05 24.42 -14.02
N ASP A 145 15.55 25.55 -13.52
CA ASP A 145 15.13 26.17 -12.26
C ASP A 145 13.63 26.49 -12.23
N ASN A 146 13.10 27.07 -13.31
CA ASN A 146 11.68 27.39 -13.45
C ASN A 146 10.81 26.13 -13.44
N ILE A 147 11.29 25.05 -14.06
CA ILE A 147 10.59 23.77 -14.11
C ILE A 147 10.57 23.14 -12.72
N ILE A 148 11.72 23.10 -12.03
CA ILE A 148 11.81 22.60 -10.66
C ILE A 148 10.88 23.40 -9.74
N GLU A 149 10.85 24.73 -9.86
CA GLU A 149 9.97 25.59 -9.06
C GLU A 149 8.48 25.32 -9.33
N HIS A 150 8.10 25.14 -10.60
CA HIS A 150 6.73 24.79 -10.97
C HIS A 150 6.33 23.42 -10.41
N VAL A 151 7.21 22.43 -10.52
CA VAL A 151 6.99 21.07 -9.97
C VAL A 151 6.85 21.10 -8.46
N ILE A 152 7.71 21.82 -7.74
CA ILE A 152 7.60 21.98 -6.27
C ILE A 152 6.25 22.61 -5.90
N LYS A 153 5.83 23.66 -6.60
CA LYS A 153 4.53 24.31 -6.37
C LYS A 153 3.38 23.34 -6.63
N HIS A 154 3.47 22.51 -7.66
CA HIS A 154 2.47 21.49 -7.98
C HIS A 154 2.40 20.40 -6.91
N ILE A 155 3.55 19.90 -6.41
CA ILE A 155 3.60 18.96 -5.28
C ILE A 155 2.91 19.57 -4.05
N ALA A 156 3.26 20.81 -3.70
CA ALA A 156 2.69 21.49 -2.54
C ALA A 156 1.16 21.67 -2.66
N LEU A 157 0.65 22.01 -3.84
CA LEU A 157 -0.78 22.11 -4.11
C LEU A 157 -1.45 20.74 -4.02
N SER A 158 -0.93 19.72 -4.69
CA SER A 158 -1.49 18.36 -4.66
C SER A 158 -1.52 17.78 -3.24
N ARG A 159 -0.52 18.10 -2.41
CA ARG A 159 -0.47 17.68 -1.01
C ARG A 159 -1.60 18.33 -0.20
N ARG A 160 -1.89 19.62 -0.41
CA ARG A 160 -3.00 20.30 0.27
C ARG A 160 -4.35 19.67 -0.10
N TRP A 161 -4.58 19.42 -1.39
CA TRP A 161 -5.79 18.73 -1.86
C TRP A 161 -5.94 17.33 -1.26
N ARG A 162 -4.86 16.54 -1.23
CA ARG A 162 -4.87 15.21 -0.61
C ARG A 162 -5.03 15.26 0.91
N PHE A 163 -4.43 16.23 1.58
CA PHE A 163 -4.58 16.40 3.02
C PHE A 163 -6.04 16.68 3.40
N GLN A 164 -6.72 17.53 2.65
CA GLN A 164 -8.14 17.82 2.89
C GLN A 164 -9.00 16.56 2.69
N ARG A 165 -8.77 15.79 1.62
CA ARG A 165 -9.48 14.53 1.41
C ARG A 165 -9.18 13.46 2.47
N ARG A 166 -7.94 13.40 2.98
CA ARG A 166 -7.57 12.44 4.04
C ARG A 166 -8.37 12.61 5.33
N LEU A 167 -8.73 13.84 5.68
CA LEU A 167 -9.53 14.07 6.88
C LEU A 167 -10.90 13.41 6.76
N ASP A 168 -11.49 13.47 5.56
CA ASP A 168 -12.77 12.81 5.26
C ASP A 168 -12.60 11.28 5.13
N GLU A 169 -11.52 10.84 4.48
CA GLU A 169 -11.21 9.42 4.27
C GLU A 169 -10.87 8.68 5.57
N MET A 170 -10.15 9.28 6.52
CA MET A 170 -9.76 8.61 7.77
C MET A 170 -10.96 8.24 8.64
N ALA A 171 -12.00 9.10 8.64
CA ALA A 171 -13.26 8.79 9.32
C ALA A 171 -13.98 7.61 8.64
N LEU A 172 -13.95 7.56 7.31
CA LEU A 172 -14.56 6.47 6.52
C LEU A 172 -13.78 5.16 6.70
N GLU A 173 -12.45 5.21 6.63
CA GLU A 173 -11.53 4.08 6.78
C GLU A 173 -11.71 3.40 8.15
N SER A 174 -11.73 4.18 9.23
CA SER A 174 -11.94 3.65 10.59
C SER A 174 -13.32 3.02 10.75
N THR A 175 -14.38 3.67 10.23
CA THR A 175 -15.75 3.13 10.29
C THR A 175 -15.87 1.82 9.53
N VAL A 176 -15.31 1.73 8.32
CA VAL A 176 -15.33 0.52 7.50
C VAL A 176 -14.54 -0.61 8.14
N LEU A 177 -13.38 -0.32 8.73
CA LEU A 177 -12.60 -1.33 9.43
C LEU A 177 -13.35 -1.87 10.66
N ILE A 178 -14.00 -0.99 11.44
CA ILE A 178 -14.84 -1.40 12.58
C ILE A 178 -15.99 -2.28 12.09
N LEU A 179 -16.71 -1.87 11.04
CA LEU A 179 -17.83 -2.64 10.49
C LEU A 179 -17.38 -3.99 9.90
N ALA A 180 -16.20 -4.06 9.30
CA ALA A 180 -15.64 -5.30 8.77
C ALA A 180 -15.22 -6.28 9.88
N VAL A 181 -14.70 -5.78 11.01
CA VAL A 181 -14.22 -6.59 12.14
C VAL A 181 -15.34 -6.93 13.13
N ALA A 182 -16.35 -6.07 13.29
CA ALA A 182 -17.41 -6.21 14.28
C ALA A 182 -18.12 -7.58 14.27
N PRO A 183 -18.48 -8.18 13.11
CA PRO A 183 -19.11 -9.50 13.09
C PRO A 183 -18.25 -10.59 13.74
N TYR A 184 -16.93 -10.52 13.59
CA TYR A 184 -15.99 -11.48 14.17
C TYR A 184 -15.80 -11.24 15.67
N ALA A 185 -15.81 -9.98 16.10
CA ALA A 185 -15.82 -9.65 17.53
C ALA A 185 -17.10 -10.19 18.21
N ILE A 186 -18.25 -10.09 17.54
CA ILE A 186 -19.51 -10.66 18.02
C ILE A 186 -19.45 -12.19 18.06
N LEU A 187 -18.89 -12.84 17.02
CA LEU A 187 -18.69 -14.29 17.02
C LEU A 187 -17.78 -14.76 18.15
N LEU A 188 -16.71 -14.01 18.41
CA LEU A 188 -15.79 -14.26 19.52
C LEU A 188 -16.51 -14.08 20.86
N LEU A 189 -17.33 -13.03 21.00
CA LEU A 189 -18.16 -12.81 22.19
C LEU A 189 -19.15 -13.95 22.39
N PHE A 190 -19.80 -14.48 21.34
CA PHE A 190 -20.67 -15.65 21.47
C PHE A 190 -19.90 -16.91 21.88
N ALA A 191 -18.67 -17.10 21.39
CA ALA A 191 -17.84 -18.23 21.80
C ALA A 191 -17.54 -18.23 23.31
N PHE A 192 -17.32 -17.05 23.91
CA PHE A 192 -17.04 -16.92 25.34
C PHE A 192 -18.29 -16.82 26.22
N ALA A 193 -19.26 -15.99 25.83
CA ALA A 193 -20.44 -15.69 26.65
C ALA A 193 -21.55 -16.74 26.52
N LEU A 194 -21.71 -17.36 25.34
CA LEU A 194 -22.81 -18.27 25.02
C LEU A 194 -22.31 -19.49 24.23
N PRO A 195 -21.48 -20.36 24.83
CA PRO A 195 -20.81 -21.45 24.12
C PRO A 195 -21.78 -22.46 23.49
N GLU A 196 -22.95 -22.71 24.10
CA GLU A 196 -23.97 -23.59 23.54
C GLU A 196 -24.58 -23.02 22.25
N PHE A 197 -24.83 -21.70 22.20
CA PHE A 197 -25.29 -21.04 20.98
C PHE A 197 -24.22 -21.09 19.89
N TYR A 198 -22.96 -20.83 20.25
CA TYR A 198 -21.83 -20.91 19.31
C TYR A 198 -21.68 -22.32 18.71
N LYS A 199 -21.83 -23.38 19.51
CA LYS A 199 -21.82 -24.76 19.01
C LYS A 199 -22.95 -25.01 18.00
N VAL A 200 -24.17 -24.56 18.28
CA VAL A 200 -25.31 -24.70 17.35
C VAL A 200 -25.06 -23.93 16.06
N LEU A 201 -24.57 -22.69 16.16
CA LEU A 201 -24.25 -21.85 15.00
C LEU A 201 -23.18 -22.51 14.11
N THR A 202 -22.19 -23.16 14.71
CA THR A 202 -21.09 -23.77 13.96
C THR A 202 -21.33 -25.23 13.55
N ALA A 203 -22.35 -25.90 14.10
CA ALA A 203 -22.71 -27.27 13.73
C ALA A 203 -23.81 -27.34 12.66
N THR A 204 -24.69 -26.33 12.58
CA THR A 204 -25.88 -26.37 11.70
C THR A 204 -25.59 -25.83 10.30
N ALA A 205 -26.26 -26.39 9.28
CA ALA A 205 -26.13 -25.92 7.89
C ALA A 205 -26.52 -24.43 7.72
N LEU A 206 -27.54 -23.97 8.46
CA LEU A 206 -27.96 -22.58 8.42
C LEU A 206 -26.91 -21.65 9.02
N GLY A 207 -26.29 -22.02 10.13
CA GLY A 207 -25.21 -21.23 10.72
C GLY A 207 -23.96 -21.18 9.84
N HIS A 208 -23.67 -22.26 9.10
CA HIS A 208 -22.63 -22.26 8.06
C HIS A 208 -22.89 -21.24 6.94
N LEU A 209 -24.14 -21.13 6.46
CA LEU A 209 -24.51 -20.12 5.46
C LEU A 209 -24.34 -18.69 6.01
N VAL A 210 -24.74 -18.47 7.26
CA VAL A 210 -24.58 -17.17 7.93
C VAL A 210 -23.10 -16.80 8.05
N LEU A 211 -22.26 -17.70 8.54
CA LEU A 211 -20.81 -17.49 8.65
C LEU A 211 -20.17 -17.24 7.28
N GLY A 212 -20.58 -18.00 6.26
CA GLY A 212 -20.16 -17.79 4.88
C GLY A 212 -20.49 -16.39 4.38
N PHE A 213 -21.73 -15.94 4.58
CA PHE A 213 -22.18 -14.62 4.14
C PHE A 213 -21.48 -13.47 4.88
N ILE A 214 -21.31 -13.61 6.20
CA ILE A 214 -20.52 -12.66 7.01
C ILE A 214 -19.10 -12.59 6.45
N SER A 215 -18.46 -13.73 6.22
CA SER A 215 -17.08 -13.75 5.75
C SER A 215 -16.89 -13.16 4.36
N LEU A 216 -17.79 -13.50 3.44
CA LEU A 216 -17.78 -12.99 2.08
C LEU A 216 -18.05 -11.49 2.05
N SER A 217 -19.03 -11.00 2.81
CA SER A 217 -19.36 -9.57 2.85
C SER A 217 -18.21 -8.74 3.42
N SER A 218 -17.60 -9.15 4.54
CA SER A 218 -16.42 -8.47 5.08
C SER A 218 -15.24 -8.50 4.11
N PHE A 219 -14.98 -9.63 3.45
CA PHE A 219 -13.93 -9.74 2.44
C PHE A 219 -14.18 -8.78 1.27
N VAL A 220 -15.38 -8.79 0.70
CA VAL A 220 -15.75 -7.93 -0.44
C VAL A 220 -15.62 -6.45 -0.07
N VAL A 221 -16.12 -6.04 1.10
CA VAL A 221 -16.00 -4.66 1.57
C VAL A 221 -14.53 -4.25 1.67
N LEU A 222 -13.68 -5.08 2.28
CA LEU A 222 -12.24 -4.80 2.39
C LEU A 222 -11.55 -4.77 1.02
N GLN A 223 -11.93 -5.64 0.07
CA GLN A 223 -11.40 -5.62 -1.29
C GLN A 223 -11.79 -4.35 -2.06
N ILE A 224 -13.06 -3.93 -1.98
CA ILE A 224 -13.53 -2.69 -2.61
C ILE A 224 -12.76 -1.50 -2.05
N PHE A 225 -12.56 -1.46 -0.73
CA PHE A 225 -11.81 -0.39 -0.08
C PHE A 225 -10.33 -0.40 -0.47
N ALA A 226 -9.69 -1.57 -0.49
CA ALA A 226 -8.31 -1.71 -0.96
C ALA A 226 -8.16 -1.36 -2.45
N ALA A 227 -9.17 -1.62 -3.28
CA ALA A 227 -9.18 -1.20 -4.68
C ALA A 227 -9.32 0.33 -4.81
N HIS A 228 -10.19 0.93 -4.00
CA HIS A 228 -10.37 2.38 -3.95
C HIS A 228 -9.06 3.10 -3.57
N ILE A 229 -8.40 2.67 -2.48
CA ILE A 229 -7.09 3.20 -2.04
C ILE A 229 -6.04 3.07 -3.16
N ARG A 230 -6.03 1.95 -3.89
CA ARG A 230 -5.09 1.73 -5.00
C ARG A 230 -5.37 2.66 -6.19
N SER A 231 -6.63 2.85 -6.56
CA SER A 231 -7.00 3.71 -7.68
C SER A 231 -6.66 5.18 -7.44
N GLU A 232 -6.73 5.64 -6.20
CA GLU A 232 -6.37 7.01 -5.84
C GLU A 232 -4.85 7.23 -5.82
N GLY A 233 -4.06 6.20 -5.52
CA GLY A 233 -2.60 6.28 -5.57
C GLY A 233 -2.02 6.33 -6.99
N SER A 234 -2.83 6.10 -8.03
CA SER A 234 -2.41 6.14 -9.44
C SER A 234 -2.78 7.44 -10.17
N LEU A 235 -3.38 8.41 -9.48
CA LEU A 235 -3.70 9.76 -9.99
C LEU A 235 -2.70 10.79 -9.45
#